data_AF-A0A9W8Q5T9-F1
#
_entry.id   AF-A0A9W8Q5T9-F1
#
_cell.length_a   1.000
_cell.length_b   1.000
_cell.length_c   1.000
_cell.angle_alpha   90.00
_cell.angle_beta   90.00
_cell.angle_gamma   90.00
#
_symmetry.space_group_name_H-M   'P 1'
#
loop_
_entity.id
_entity.type
_entity.pdbx_description
1 polymer ?
#
loop_
_entity_poly.entity_id
_entity_poly.type
_entity_poly.pdbx_seq_one_letter_code
_entity_poly.pdbx_strand_id
1 'polypeptide(L)'
;MLSSSPVPFQPRSRDRCHTLVPRSTPITGHSKVHPRRSIRQQQLQQKYHKHGTEEFAMAPRVHFITGNANKLSEVKAILEPEIEVQSLSIDLEEVQGSVEEVTLSKCQRAADIVDGPVLVEDTALCFNALGGLPGVYIKCCLLRQVC
;
A
#
# COMPACT_ATOMS: atom_id res chain seq x y z
N MET A 1 8.69 -17.67 -40.34
CA MET A 1 9.26 -16.32 -40.21
C MET A 1 8.13 -15.32 -40.03
N LEU A 2 7.81 -14.93 -38.79
CA LEU A 2 7.07 -13.71 -38.49
C LEU A 2 7.66 -13.18 -37.18
N SER A 3 8.47 -12.13 -37.31
CA SER A 3 9.07 -11.36 -36.23
C SER A 3 8.05 -10.38 -35.69
N SER A 4 7.71 -10.48 -34.41
CA SER A 4 6.92 -9.48 -33.70
C SER A 4 7.86 -8.65 -32.82
N SER A 5 8.22 -7.47 -33.30
CA SER A 5 8.91 -6.45 -32.51
C SER A 5 7.91 -5.72 -31.60
N PRO A 6 8.28 -5.35 -30.36
CA PRO A 6 7.40 -4.64 -29.45
C PRO A 6 7.29 -3.14 -29.78
N VAL A 7 6.07 -2.60 -29.63
CA VAL A 7 5.72 -1.20 -29.87
C VAL A 7 6.05 -0.36 -28.63
N PRO A 8 6.70 0.82 -28.76
CA PRO A 8 7.05 1.64 -27.61
C PRO A 8 5.84 2.41 -27.05
N PHE A 9 5.72 2.43 -25.72
CA PHE A 9 4.72 3.20 -24.98
C PHE A 9 5.21 4.64 -24.82
N GLN A 10 4.48 5.61 -25.37
CA GLN A 10 4.75 7.04 -25.16
C GLN A 10 3.73 7.65 -24.18
N PRO A 11 4.15 8.35 -23.12
CA PRO A 11 3.25 9.10 -22.27
C PRO A 11 2.80 10.41 -22.96
N ARG A 12 1.48 10.63 -22.99
CA ARG A 12 0.84 11.82 -23.55
C ARG A 12 1.23 13.07 -22.76
N SER A 13 1.67 14.10 -23.50
CA SER A 13 1.91 15.46 -23.04
C SER A 13 0.67 16.05 -22.38
N ARG A 14 0.76 16.43 -21.10
CA ARG A 14 -0.25 17.27 -20.46
C ARG A 14 -0.03 18.72 -20.83
N ASP A 15 -1.15 19.32 -21.16
CA ASP A 15 -1.30 20.63 -21.77
C ASP A 15 -0.68 21.78 -20.99
N ARG A 16 -0.05 22.61 -21.80
CA ARG A 16 0.46 23.95 -21.56
C ARG A 16 -0.71 24.90 -21.32
N CYS A 17 -0.98 25.27 -20.06
CA CYS A 17 -1.88 26.38 -19.76
C CYS A 17 -1.07 27.66 -19.55
N HIS A 18 -1.14 28.54 -20.55
CA HIS A 18 -0.61 29.90 -20.50
C HIS A 18 -1.50 30.77 -19.62
N THR A 19 -0.95 31.29 -18.52
CA THR A 19 -1.58 32.42 -17.81
C THR A 19 -0.90 33.71 -18.24
N LEU A 20 -1.66 34.52 -18.96
CA LEU A 20 -1.32 35.86 -19.40
C LEU A 20 -0.98 36.76 -18.20
N VAL A 21 0.18 37.43 -18.27
CA VAL A 21 0.56 38.51 -17.36
C VAL A 21 0.06 39.83 -17.95
N PRO A 22 -0.74 40.64 -17.23
CA PRO A 22 -0.87 42.05 -17.55
C PRO A 22 0.17 42.86 -16.78
N ARG A 23 1.00 43.61 -17.51
CA ARG A 23 1.74 44.75 -16.97
C ARG A 23 0.79 45.95 -16.87
N SER A 24 0.77 46.62 -15.72
CA SER A 24 0.41 48.04 -15.62
C SER A 24 1.25 48.71 -14.53
N THR A 25 1.84 49.83 -14.91
CA THR A 25 2.79 50.71 -14.21
C THR A 25 2.17 51.48 -13.02
N PRO A 26 2.98 52.22 -12.23
CA PRO A 26 2.65 52.55 -10.84
C PRO A 26 1.85 53.85 -10.71
N ILE A 27 1.04 53.93 -9.66
CA ILE A 27 0.44 55.18 -9.21
C ILE A 27 0.63 55.30 -7.70
N THR A 28 1.09 56.48 -7.33
CA THR A 28 1.55 56.96 -6.04
C THR A 28 0.42 57.09 -5.02
N GLY A 29 0.72 56.78 -3.75
CA GLY A 29 0.19 57.54 -2.62
C GLY A 29 -0.97 56.93 -1.82
N HIS A 30 -0.77 57.01 -0.49
CA HIS A 30 -1.76 57.11 0.58
C HIS A 30 -2.24 55.84 1.31
N SER A 31 -1.75 55.77 2.56
CA SER A 31 -2.35 55.20 3.76
C SER A 31 -2.50 53.68 3.83
N LYS A 32 -1.54 53.06 4.52
CA LYS A 32 -1.65 51.72 5.09
C LYS A 32 -2.92 51.63 5.96
N VAL A 33 -3.99 51.05 5.44
CA VAL A 33 -5.06 50.49 6.26
C VAL A 33 -4.68 49.04 6.53
N HIS A 34 -4.05 48.78 7.68
CA HIS A 34 -3.95 47.42 8.20
C HIS A 34 -5.33 47.03 8.73
N PRO A 35 -5.98 45.97 8.22
CA PRO A 35 -7.16 45.47 8.89
C PRO A 35 -6.71 44.94 10.26
N ARG A 36 -7.15 45.61 11.34
CA ARG A 36 -7.03 45.06 12.70
C ARG A 36 -7.86 43.78 12.72
N ARG A 37 -7.22 42.64 12.46
CA ARG A 37 -7.80 41.32 12.79
C ARG A 37 -8.20 41.39 14.25
N SER A 38 -9.47 41.08 14.53
CA SER A 38 -9.98 41.14 15.90
C SER A 38 -9.12 40.25 16.79
N ILE A 39 -8.95 40.63 18.06
CA ILE A 39 -8.23 39.82 19.06
C ILE A 39 -8.78 38.38 19.04
N ARG A 40 -10.09 38.23 18.80
CA ARG A 40 -10.78 36.95 18.60
C ARG A 40 -10.27 36.15 17.40
N GLN A 41 -9.99 36.79 16.26
CA GLN A 41 -9.39 36.14 15.09
C GLN A 41 -7.92 35.77 15.29
N GLN A 42 -7.14 36.60 16.00
CA GLN A 42 -5.76 36.26 16.35
C GLN A 42 -5.68 35.13 17.39
N GLN A 43 -6.59 35.12 18.37
CA GLN A 43 -6.71 34.05 19.36
C GLN A 43 -7.20 32.74 18.73
N LEU A 44 -8.10 32.79 17.75
CA LEU A 44 -8.48 31.61 16.97
C LEU A 44 -7.29 31.06 16.19
N GLN A 45 -6.52 31.90 15.49
CA GLN A 45 -5.29 31.47 14.79
C GLN A 45 -4.24 30.89 15.75
N GLN A 46 -4.10 31.43 16.96
CA GLN A 46 -3.22 30.88 17.99
C GLN A 46 -3.78 29.61 18.66
N LYS A 47 -5.10 29.43 18.71
CA LYS A 47 -5.74 28.20 19.21
C LYS A 47 -5.45 27.01 18.29
N TYR A 48 -5.35 27.25 16.98
CA TYR A 48 -4.91 26.24 16.01
C TYR A 48 -3.40 25.96 16.03
N HIS A 49 -2.59 26.81 16.67
CA HIS A 49 -1.13 26.65 16.78
C HIS A 49 -0.67 26.09 18.14
N LYS A 50 -1.57 25.80 19.08
CA LYS A 50 -1.23 25.39 20.46
C LYS A 50 -1.68 23.99 20.87
N HIS A 51 -2.25 23.21 19.96
CA HIS A 51 -2.26 21.75 20.08
C HIS A 51 -1.33 21.18 19.01
N GLY A 52 -0.03 21.36 19.25
CA GLY A 52 1.01 20.56 18.62
C GLY A 52 0.87 19.12 19.13
N THR A 53 0.10 18.32 18.42
CA THR A 53 0.48 16.94 18.20
C THR A 53 1.43 16.98 17.01
N GLU A 54 2.70 16.69 17.27
CA GLU A 54 3.65 16.28 16.24
C GLU A 54 2.96 15.20 15.40
N GLU A 55 2.47 15.56 14.20
CA GLU A 55 1.95 14.61 13.22
C GLU A 55 3.14 13.88 12.62
N PHE A 56 3.78 13.03 13.44
CA PHE A 56 4.51 11.90 12.90
C PHE A 56 3.45 11.07 12.19
N ALA A 57 3.37 11.18 10.87
CA ALA A 57 2.57 10.27 10.06
C ALA A 57 2.96 8.86 10.49
N MET A 58 2.09 8.18 11.26
CA MET A 58 2.37 6.81 11.68
C MET A 58 2.47 6.00 10.39
N ALA A 59 3.59 5.29 10.23
CA ALA A 59 3.74 4.39 9.12
C ALA A 59 2.51 3.45 9.11
N PRO A 60 1.82 3.30 7.96
CA PRO A 60 0.70 2.38 7.87
C PRO A 60 1.14 0.99 8.32
N ARG A 61 0.32 0.31 9.10
CA ARG A 61 0.63 -1.00 9.65
C ARG A 61 -0.13 -2.11 8.93
N VAL A 62 0.54 -3.22 8.70
CA VAL A 62 -0.04 -4.44 8.12
C VAL A 62 0.27 -5.66 8.98
N HIS A 63 -0.73 -6.53 9.12
CA HIS A 63 -0.59 -7.82 9.78
C HIS A 63 -0.18 -8.88 8.78
N PHE A 64 1.04 -9.41 8.89
CA PHE A 64 1.52 -10.50 8.05
C PHE A 64 1.24 -11.85 8.70
N ILE A 65 0.39 -12.66 8.07
CA ILE A 65 0.00 -13.97 8.62
C ILE A 65 1.02 -15.01 8.21
N THR A 66 1.93 -15.34 9.13
CA THR A 66 2.97 -16.34 8.90
C THR A 66 3.46 -16.95 10.20
N GLY A 67 3.84 -18.23 10.16
CA GLY A 67 4.60 -18.89 11.22
C GLY A 67 6.10 -19.03 10.91
N ASN A 68 6.55 -18.60 9.72
CA ASN A 68 7.95 -18.75 9.29
C ASN A 68 8.72 -17.45 9.48
N ALA A 69 9.70 -17.46 10.39
CA ALA A 69 10.56 -16.31 10.69
C ALA A 69 11.32 -15.80 9.45
N ASN A 70 11.75 -16.68 8.55
CA ASN A 70 12.48 -16.28 7.35
C ASN A 70 11.61 -15.45 6.40
N LYS A 71 10.34 -15.85 6.24
CA LYS A 71 9.36 -15.09 5.44
C LYS A 71 9.12 -13.70 6.06
N LEU A 72 9.01 -13.63 7.38
CA LEU A 72 8.85 -12.35 8.08
C LEU A 72 10.07 -11.44 7.87
N SER A 73 11.29 -11.97 7.99
CA SER A 73 12.51 -11.21 7.78
C SER A 73 12.61 -10.66 6.35
N GLU A 74 12.23 -11.45 5.35
CA GLU A 74 12.19 -11.02 3.95
C GLU A 74 11.18 -9.90 3.73
N VAL A 75 9.93 -10.07 4.22
CA VAL A 75 8.88 -9.06 4.07
C VAL A 75 9.23 -7.76 4.79
N LYS A 76 9.81 -7.84 6.00
CA LYS A 76 10.30 -6.65 6.72
C LYS A 76 11.39 -5.93 5.95
N ALA A 77 12.34 -6.65 5.37
CA ALA A 77 13.42 -6.04 4.59
C ALA A 77 12.92 -5.31 3.33
N ILE A 78 11.75 -5.67 2.80
CA ILE A 78 11.15 -5.05 1.61
C ILE A 78 10.24 -3.87 1.98
N LEU A 79 9.45 -3.98 3.05
CA LEU A 79 8.38 -3.02 3.37
C LEU A 79 8.76 -2.01 4.46
N GLU A 80 9.62 -2.37 5.41
CA GLU A 80 10.07 -1.44 6.44
C GLU A 80 11.19 -0.53 5.88
N PRO A 81 11.22 0.77 6.23
CA PRO A 81 10.44 1.44 7.28
C PRO A 81 9.12 2.08 6.80
N GLU A 82 8.76 1.95 5.52
CA GLU A 82 7.59 2.64 4.93
C GLU A 82 6.25 2.10 5.47
N ILE A 83 6.18 0.79 5.72
CA ILE A 83 5.01 0.10 6.28
C ILE A 83 5.47 -0.74 7.47
N GLU A 84 4.82 -0.57 8.63
CA GLU A 84 5.10 -1.37 9.81
C GLU A 84 4.55 -2.80 9.60
N VAL A 85 5.41 -3.82 9.67
CA VAL A 85 5.00 -5.21 9.49
C VAL A 85 4.95 -5.91 10.84
N GLN A 86 3.74 -6.33 11.25
CA GLN A 86 3.54 -7.16 12.43
C GLN A 86 3.18 -8.59 12.03
N SER A 87 3.94 -9.58 12.48
CA SER A 87 3.60 -10.99 12.26
C SER A 87 2.52 -11.47 13.22
N LEU A 88 1.55 -12.22 12.71
CA LEU A 88 0.62 -13.00 13.50
C LEU A 88 0.58 -14.45 12.98
N SER A 89 0.67 -15.43 13.88
CA SER A 89 0.47 -16.84 13.53
C SER A 89 -0.97 -17.23 13.84
N ILE A 90 -1.80 -17.30 12.80
CA ILE A 90 -3.20 -17.72 12.90
C ILE A 90 -3.32 -19.05 12.17
N ASP A 91 -3.92 -20.04 12.83
CA ASP A 91 -4.26 -21.30 12.18
C ASP A 91 -5.54 -21.11 11.38
N LEU A 92 -5.40 -21.10 10.05
CA LEU A 92 -6.47 -20.91 9.11
C LEU A 92 -6.66 -22.20 8.35
N GLU A 93 -7.90 -22.68 8.25
CA GLU A 93 -8.18 -23.86 7.45
C GLU A 93 -7.98 -23.54 5.95
N GLU A 94 -7.17 -24.37 5.32
CA GLU A 94 -6.82 -24.30 3.90
C GLU A 94 -7.92 -25.00 3.09
N VAL A 95 -8.70 -24.21 2.34
CA VAL A 95 -9.70 -24.74 1.42
C VAL A 95 -9.00 -25.45 0.26
N GLN A 96 -9.69 -26.39 -0.40
CA GLN A 96 -9.21 -27.00 -1.64
C GLN A 96 -9.69 -26.19 -2.83
N GLY A 97 -8.81 -25.95 -3.82
CA GLY A 97 -9.16 -25.17 -4.99
C GLY A 97 -7.95 -24.76 -5.82
N SER A 98 -8.14 -23.73 -6.66
CA SER A 98 -7.04 -23.09 -7.37
C SER A 98 -6.14 -22.29 -6.41
N VAL A 99 -4.94 -21.90 -6.85
CA VAL A 99 -4.03 -21.07 -6.05
C VAL A 99 -4.72 -19.77 -5.62
N GLU A 100 -5.48 -19.17 -6.53
CA GLU A 100 -6.20 -17.92 -6.32
C GLU A 100 -7.33 -18.08 -5.30
N GLU A 101 -8.13 -19.15 -5.40
CA GLU A 101 -9.23 -19.43 -4.47
C GLU A 101 -8.73 -19.69 -3.06
N VAL A 102 -7.65 -20.47 -2.93
CA VAL A 102 -7.02 -20.76 -1.64
C VAL A 102 -6.47 -19.47 -1.01
N THR A 103 -5.73 -18.68 -1.79
CA THR A 103 -5.12 -17.44 -1.30
C THR A 103 -6.18 -16.41 -0.90
N LEU A 104 -7.25 -16.28 -1.69
CA LEU A 104 -8.35 -15.36 -1.42
C LEU A 104 -9.09 -15.74 -0.13
N SER A 105 -9.46 -17.01 0.00
CA SER A 105 -10.12 -17.54 1.21
C SER A 105 -9.26 -17.31 2.46
N LYS A 106 -7.96 -17.62 2.38
CA LYS A 106 -7.01 -17.41 3.47
C LYS A 106 -6.93 -15.93 3.88
N CYS A 107 -6.84 -15.04 2.90
CA CYS A 107 -6.78 -13.59 3.14
C CYS A 107 -8.07 -13.07 3.79
N GLN A 108 -9.23 -13.47 3.28
CA GLN A 108 -10.54 -13.09 3.82
C GLN A 108 -10.71 -13.53 5.26
N ARG A 109 -10.48 -14.81 5.55
CA ARG A 109 -10.59 -15.35 6.92
C ARG A 109 -9.62 -14.68 7.89
N ALA A 110 -8.42 -14.38 7.43
CA ALA A 110 -7.45 -13.67 8.25
C ALA A 110 -7.91 -12.23 8.54
N ALA A 111 -8.43 -11.52 7.54
CA ALA A 111 -8.97 -10.18 7.70
C ALA A 111 -10.17 -10.17 8.67
N ASP A 112 -11.05 -11.17 8.61
CA ASP A 112 -12.19 -11.31 9.53
C ASP A 112 -11.75 -11.50 10.99
N ILE A 113 -10.63 -12.21 11.22
CA ILE A 113 -10.11 -12.46 12.57
C ILE A 113 -9.34 -11.25 13.11
N VAL A 114 -8.55 -10.59 12.26
CA VAL A 114 -7.68 -9.47 12.64
C VAL A 114 -8.46 -8.15 12.74
N ASP A 115 -9.56 -8.01 11.99
CA ASP A 115 -10.33 -6.77 11.83
C ASP A 115 -9.43 -5.59 11.40
N GLY A 116 -8.63 -5.82 10.36
CA GLY A 116 -7.64 -4.84 9.90
C GLY A 116 -6.90 -5.23 8.62
N PRO A 117 -5.91 -4.43 8.20
CA PRO A 117 -5.10 -4.71 7.02
C PRO A 117 -4.26 -5.98 7.21
N VAL A 118 -4.46 -6.95 6.33
CA VAL A 118 -3.78 -8.24 6.38
C VAL A 118 -3.01 -8.50 5.09
N LEU A 119 -1.84 -9.12 5.24
CA LEU A 119 -1.04 -9.70 4.18
C LEU A 119 -0.90 -11.20 4.43
N VAL A 120 -1.18 -12.01 3.41
CA VAL A 120 -0.97 -13.46 3.42
C VAL A 120 -0.08 -13.85 2.24
N GLU A 121 0.62 -14.97 2.36
CA GLU A 121 1.45 -15.52 1.29
C GLU A 121 1.15 -17.02 1.14
N ASP A 122 0.97 -17.47 -0.10
CA ASP A 122 0.79 -18.87 -0.48
C ASP A 122 1.77 -19.25 -1.60
N THR A 123 2.39 -20.41 -1.45
CA THR A 123 3.39 -20.92 -2.40
C THR A 123 2.87 -22.21 -3.02
N ALA A 124 2.87 -22.30 -4.34
CA ALA A 124 2.47 -23.50 -5.10
C ALA A 124 3.58 -23.97 -6.03
N LEU A 125 3.66 -25.28 -6.28
CA LEU A 125 4.57 -25.88 -7.26
C LEU A 125 3.78 -26.67 -8.30
N CYS A 126 3.84 -26.24 -9.56
CA CYS A 126 3.03 -26.81 -10.63
C CYS A 126 3.92 -27.51 -11.67
N PHE A 127 3.74 -28.82 -11.89
CA PHE A 127 4.40 -29.54 -12.98
C PHE A 127 3.50 -29.60 -14.21
N ASN A 128 4.00 -29.07 -15.33
CA ASN A 128 3.25 -29.08 -16.60
C ASN A 128 2.91 -30.49 -17.06
N ALA A 129 3.81 -31.47 -16.85
CA ALA A 129 3.60 -32.87 -17.21
C ALA A 129 2.51 -33.56 -16.37
N LEU A 130 2.21 -33.03 -15.18
CA LEU A 130 1.16 -33.54 -14.28
C LEU A 130 -0.08 -32.64 -14.26
N GLY A 131 -0.29 -31.83 -15.31
CA GLY A 131 -1.46 -30.96 -15.41
C GLY A 131 -1.52 -29.88 -14.33
N GLY A 132 -0.38 -29.43 -13.81
CA GLY A 132 -0.30 -28.40 -12.77
C GLY A 132 -0.26 -28.93 -11.33
N LEU A 133 -0.35 -30.24 -11.13
CA LEU A 133 -0.11 -30.86 -9.82
C LEU A 133 1.39 -30.82 -9.43
N PRO A 134 1.73 -30.83 -8.13
CA PRO A 134 0.82 -30.85 -6.97
C PRO A 134 0.14 -29.52 -6.64
N GLY A 135 0.56 -28.41 -7.24
CA GLY A 135 -0.05 -27.09 -7.05
C GLY A 135 0.08 -26.59 -5.61
N VAL A 136 -1.03 -26.11 -5.05
CA VAL A 136 -1.15 -25.66 -3.65
C VAL A 136 -0.86 -26.76 -2.63
N TYR A 137 -0.94 -28.03 -3.03
CA TYR A 137 -0.78 -29.18 -2.14
C TYR A 137 0.69 -29.61 -1.94
N ILE A 138 1.66 -28.84 -2.45
CA ILE A 138 3.09 -29.18 -2.38
C ILE A 138 3.56 -29.49 -0.96
N LYS A 139 3.08 -28.74 0.04
CA LYS A 139 3.39 -28.98 1.46
C LYS A 139 2.96 -30.39 1.90
N CYS A 140 1.76 -30.83 1.50
CA CYS A 140 1.28 -32.18 1.80
C CYS A 140 2.10 -33.24 1.07
N CYS A 141 2.36 -33.05 -0.23
CA CYS A 141 3.11 -34.00 -1.05
C CYS A 141 4.53 -34.24 -0.54
N LEU A 142 5.25 -33.16 -0.16
CA LEU A 142 6.61 -33.25 0.36
C LEU A 142 6.68 -33.92 1.75
N LEU A 143 5.67 -33.71 2.59
CA LEU A 143 5.66 -34.21 3.96
C LEU A 143 5.09 -35.63 4.09
N ARG A 144 4.22 -36.06 3.18
CA ARG A 144 3.46 -37.31 3.34
C ARG A 144 3.69 -38.36 2.24
N GLN A 145 4.44 -38.09 1.17
CA GLN A 145 4.63 -39.03 0.03
C GLN A 145 3.32 -39.65 -0.49
N VAL A 146 2.19 -38.95 -0.38
CA VAL A 146 0.91 -39.38 -0.97
C VAL A 146 0.42 -38.23 -1.84
N CYS A 147 0.33 -38.52 -3.14
CA CYS A 147 -0.44 -37.78 -4.14
C CYS A 147 -1.60 -38.68 -4.55
#